data_AF-A0A8T5NIN3-F1
#
_entry.id   AF-A0A8T5NIN3-F1
#
_cell.length_a   1.000
_cell.length_b   1.000
_cell.length_c   1.000
_cell.angle_alpha   90.00
_cell.angle_beta   90.00
_cell.angle_gamma   90.00
#
_symmetry.space_group_name_H-M   'P 1'
#
loop_
_entity.id
_entity.type
_entity.pdbx_description
1 polymer ?
#
loop_
_entity_poly.entity_id
_entity_poly.type
_entity_poly.pdbx_seq_one_letter_code
_entity_poly.pdbx_strand_id
1 'polypeptide(L)' 'MKVNKSKEKNKKSHSSSNSKKSDPRPQIETSPASGSIFPVVGIGASAGGLEAIEKFFSNMPSDSGMAFVIIRRL' A
#
# COMPACT_ATOMS: atom_id res chain seq x y z
N MET A 1 20.92 -52.21 -28.45
CA MET A 1 20.90 -50.77 -28.08
C MET A 1 19.47 -50.27 -28.14
N LYS A 2 18.94 -49.76 -27.02
CA LYS A 2 17.60 -49.18 -26.89
C LYS A 2 17.66 -47.70 -27.25
N VAL A 3 16.76 -47.22 -28.09
CA VAL A 3 16.40 -45.79 -28.10
C VAL A 3 14.89 -45.66 -28.26
N ASN A 4 14.29 -45.01 -27.27
CA ASN A 4 12.86 -44.95 -27.01
C ASN A 4 12.16 -43.86 -27.81
N LYS A 5 10.88 -44.14 -28.10
CA LYS A 5 9.84 -43.22 -28.54
C LYS A 5 9.21 -42.56 -27.31
N SER A 6 9.23 -41.23 -27.24
CA SER A 6 8.43 -40.45 -26.27
C SER A 6 7.83 -39.23 -26.94
N LYS A 7 6.51 -39.20 -27.04
CA LYS A 7 5.75 -37.98 -27.29
C LYS A 7 5.78 -37.15 -26.00
N GLU A 8 6.07 -35.86 -26.10
CA GLU A 8 5.50 -34.91 -25.15
C GLU A 8 5.18 -33.59 -25.86
N LYS A 9 3.87 -33.37 -26.04
CA LYS A 9 3.33 -32.07 -26.41
C LYS A 9 3.51 -31.17 -25.20
N ASN A 10 4.25 -30.07 -25.31
CA ASN A 10 3.98 -28.92 -24.47
C ASN A 10 3.80 -27.66 -25.32
N LYS A 11 2.60 -27.11 -25.22
CA LYS A 11 2.06 -25.97 -25.93
C LYS A 11 1.87 -24.91 -24.85
N LYS A 12 2.61 -23.81 -24.93
CA LYS A 12 2.37 -22.48 -24.32
C LYS A 12 3.73 -21.79 -24.17
N SER A 13 3.96 -20.51 -24.48
CA SER A 13 3.26 -19.48 -25.24
C SER A 13 4.10 -18.21 -24.99
N HIS A 14 4.48 -17.51 -26.06
CA HIS A 14 4.76 -16.06 -26.10
C HIS A 14 6.09 -15.63 -25.43
N SER A 15 7.13 -15.45 -26.25
CA SER A 15 7.46 -14.19 -26.92
C SER A 15 8.13 -13.19 -25.97
N SER A 16 9.45 -13.18 -26.07
CA SER A 16 10.35 -12.10 -25.68
C SER A 16 9.96 -10.78 -26.34
N SER A 17 9.64 -9.75 -25.54
CA SER A 17 10.06 -8.39 -25.87
C SER A 17 10.20 -7.54 -24.60
N ASN A 18 11.44 -7.10 -24.42
CA ASN A 18 11.94 -6.24 -23.38
C ASN A 18 11.50 -4.79 -23.68
N SER A 19 10.74 -4.16 -22.78
CA SER A 19 10.56 -2.70 -22.79
C SER A 19 10.39 -2.17 -21.36
N LYS A 20 11.47 -2.26 -20.58
CA LYS A 20 11.63 -1.44 -19.37
C LYS A 20 11.78 0.03 -19.80
N LYS A 21 10.67 0.74 -19.99
CA LYS A 21 10.65 2.21 -19.91
C LYS A 21 10.73 2.56 -18.42
N SER A 22 11.87 3.07 -18.01
CA SER A 22 12.09 3.65 -16.69
C SER A 22 11.33 4.98 -16.60
N ASP A 23 10.13 4.96 -16.03
CA ASP A 23 9.50 6.17 -15.52
C ASP A 23 10.39 6.76 -14.41
N PRO A 24 10.87 8.02 -14.51
CA PRO A 24 11.66 8.67 -13.48
C PRO A 24 10.72 9.22 -12.39
N ARG A 25 9.83 8.39 -11.86
CA ARG A 25 9.12 8.73 -10.64
C ARG A 25 10.07 8.48 -9.48
N PRO A 26 10.24 9.42 -8.54
CA PRO A 26 10.99 9.16 -7.32
C PRO A 26 10.38 7.91 -6.67
N GLN A 27 11.12 6.80 -6.70
CA GLN A 27 10.77 5.60 -5.96
C GLN A 27 11.02 5.98 -4.51
N ILE A 28 9.97 6.37 -3.79
CA ILE A 28 10.06 6.56 -2.35
C ILE A 28 10.36 5.17 -1.81
N GLU A 29 11.61 4.93 -1.43
CA GLU A 29 12.04 3.66 -0.85
C GLU A 29 11.38 3.50 0.51
N THR A 30 10.16 2.94 0.52
CA THR A 30 9.48 2.50 1.74
C THR A 30 10.05 1.15 2.17
N SER A 31 11.37 1.06 2.33
CA SER A 31 11.93 -0.01 3.14
C SER A 31 11.60 0.35 4.59
N PRO A 32 10.85 -0.46 5.34
CA PRO A 32 10.74 -0.24 6.78
C PRO A 32 12.15 -0.49 7.34
N ALA A 33 12.93 0.59 7.49
CA ALA A 33 14.10 0.59 8.33
C ALA A 33 13.66 0.01 9.68
N SER A 34 14.49 -0.83 10.28
CA SER A 34 14.22 -1.63 11.48
C SER A 34 13.98 -0.80 12.78
N GLY A 35 13.21 0.28 12.68
CA GLY A 35 12.63 1.07 13.75
C GLY A 35 11.11 0.88 13.76
N SER A 36 10.50 1.08 14.93
CA SER A 36 9.05 1.03 15.10
C SER A 36 8.35 1.96 14.12
N ILE A 37 7.38 1.45 13.36
CA ILE A 37 6.51 2.26 12.49
C ILE A 37 5.59 3.09 13.41
N PHE A 38 5.64 4.42 13.27
CA PHE A 38 4.73 5.33 13.98
C PHE A 38 3.57 5.74 13.06
N PRO A 39 2.32 5.29 13.31
CA PRO A 39 1.21 5.55 12.40
C PRO A 39 0.78 7.02 12.42
N VAL A 40 0.48 7.55 11.24
CA VAL A 40 -0.10 8.89 11.05
C VAL A 40 -1.43 8.75 10.31
N VAL A 41 -2.52 9.26 10.91
CA VAL A 41 -3.88 9.14 10.39
C VAL A 41 -4.41 10.51 9.94
N GLY A 42 -4.80 10.63 8.68
CA GLY A 42 -5.45 11.83 8.14
C GLY A 42 -6.98 11.75 8.23
N ILE A 43 -7.62 12.77 8.80
CA ILE A 43 -9.09 12.88 8.92
C ILE A 43 -9.55 14.14 8.18
N GLY A 44 -10.43 13.97 7.19
CA GLY A 44 -11.07 15.07 6.47
C GLY A 44 -12.52 15.26 6.91
N ALA A 45 -12.90 16.49 7.26
CA ALA A 45 -14.27 16.85 7.64
C ALA A 45 -14.73 18.13 6.93
N SER A 46 -16.03 18.20 6.62
CA SER A 46 -16.70 19.36 6.02
C SER A 46 -17.76 19.91 7.01
N ALA A 47 -18.87 20.45 6.51
CA ALA A 47 -20.01 20.88 7.34
C ALA A 47 -20.57 19.71 8.18
N GLY A 48 -20.73 19.94 9.49
CA GLY A 48 -21.30 18.97 10.44
C GLY A 48 -20.32 17.89 10.95
N GLY A 49 -19.06 17.87 10.52
CA GLY A 49 -18.10 16.82 10.91
C GLY A 49 -17.49 16.98 12.32
N LEU A 50 -17.73 18.11 13.00
CA LEU A 50 -17.15 18.36 14.34
C LEU A 50 -17.67 17.38 15.38
N GLU A 51 -18.98 17.17 15.46
CA GLU A 51 -19.59 16.28 16.45
C GLU A 51 -19.11 14.83 16.26
N ALA A 52 -18.88 14.41 15.01
CA ALA A 52 -18.33 13.09 14.71
C ALA A 52 -16.87 12.95 15.19
N ILE A 53 -16.06 14.00 15.00
CA ILE A 53 -14.68 14.04 15.48
C ILE A 53 -14.63 14.02 17.01
N GLU A 54 -15.50 14.79 17.67
CA GLU A 54 -15.60 14.81 19.13
C GLU A 54 -15.98 13.44 19.70
N LYS A 55 -16.99 12.79 19.10
CA LYS A 55 -17.40 11.43 19.49
C LYS A 55 -16.29 10.40 19.24
N PHE A 56 -15.55 10.53 18.15
CA PHE A 56 -14.41 9.65 17.86
C PHE A 56 -13.35 9.75 18.97
N PHE A 57 -12.87 10.95 19.28
CA PHE A 57 -11.82 11.13 20.29
C PHE A 57 -12.31 10.86 21.73
N SER A 58 -13.59 11.06 22.02
CA SER A 58 -14.17 10.72 23.33
C SER A 58 -14.14 9.22 23.64
N ASN A 59 -14.11 8.38 22.59
CA ASN A 59 -14.02 6.92 22.73
C ASN A 59 -12.60 6.39 22.46
N MET A 60 -11.64 7.26 22.14
CA MET A 60 -10.28 6.87 21.80
C MET A 60 -9.42 6.76 23.07
N PRO A 61 -8.62 5.69 23.23
CA PRO A 61 -7.59 5.63 24.27
C PRO A 61 -6.61 6.81 24.15
N SER A 62 -6.23 7.39 25.30
CA SER A 62 -5.28 8.51 25.34
C SER A 62 -3.86 8.15 24.89
N ASP A 63 -3.53 6.86 24.91
CA ASP A 63 -2.23 6.28 24.58
C ASP A 63 -2.25 5.52 23.25
N SER A 64 -3.08 5.96 22.30
CA SER A 64 -3.29 5.26 21.02
C SER A 64 -2.03 4.98 20.19
N GLY A 65 -0.89 5.59 20.53
CA GLY A 65 0.39 5.38 19.84
C GLY A 65 0.40 5.90 18.41
N MET A 66 -0.47 6.86 18.09
CA MET A 66 -0.69 7.39 16.74
C MET A 66 -0.74 8.91 16.75
N ALA A 67 -0.33 9.53 15.65
CA ALA A 67 -0.62 10.94 15.38
C ALA A 67 -1.84 11.08 14.46
N PHE A 68 -2.66 12.10 14.71
CA PHE A 68 -3.83 12.43 13.90
C PHE A 68 -3.68 13.82 13.27
N VAL A 69 -3.92 13.93 11.96
CA VAL A 69 -3.95 15.19 11.21
C VAL A 69 -5.38 15.43 10.76
N ILE A 70 -6.00 16.51 11.25
CA ILE A 70 -7.40 16.82 10.96
C ILE A 70 -7.49 18.04 10.05
N ILE A 71 -8.12 17.88 8.89
CA ILE A 71 -8.43 18.97 7.98
C ILE A 71 -9.95 19.17 8.02
N ARG A 72 -10.38 20.25 8.66
CA ARG A 72 -11.78 20.67 8.69
C ARG A 72 -11.96 21.91 7.84
N ARG A 73 -12.87 21.85 6.87
CA ARG A 73 -13.38 23.07 6.21
C ARG A 73 -14.37 23.76 7.15
N LEU A 74 -14.15 25.04 7.44
CA LEU A 74 -15.04 25.90 8.23
C LEU A 74 -16.22 26.40 7.40
#